data_AF-A0A7S1AID0-F1
#
_entry.id   AF-A0A7S1AID0-F1
#
_cell.length_a   1.000
_cell.length_b   1.000
_cell.length_c   1.000
_cell.angle_alpha   90.00
_cell.angle_beta   90.00
_cell.angle_gamma   90.00
#
_symmetry.space_group_name_H-M   'P 1'
#
loop_
_entity.id
_entity.type
_entity.pdbx_description
1 polymer ?
#
loop_
_entity_poly.entity_id
_entity_poly.type
_entity_poly.pdbx_seq_one_letter_code
_entity_poly.pdbx_strand_id
1 'polypeptide(L)'
;QVCRACFIPLGTLVSQLSYLGIAPPKAVDAAVGPPGVPCAVGCGEFFCTAACRDWAMEFSSHAVLCCARLSVEGAAALNALEMLADEVAQENLLLLAHHIASMVLRRRGGESLESVLSQCARFVSSPWEDLADESSGETSSGHSELLSEVVRLLRKIFANETFAESFLDLGWLRRILGMYELVNMSISIAHPLNKESLNKQLSDVLPADSRRRLAESQRRVENDDSDDEGSELENEVEDPGEGTEEGKLKDTSFESEVFFASVVGTSLCEAVAFTNHSCLPNCRIEFATSTSGSHPGFRIFALARRPLMPGDEVTMTYVPSV
;
A
#
# COMPACT_ATOMS: atom_id res chain seq x y z
N GLN A 1 -8.63 9.32 -7.23
CA GLN A 1 -9.33 8.08 -7.62
C GLN A 1 -8.45 7.24 -8.54
N VAL A 2 -8.32 5.95 -8.26
CA VAL A 2 -7.50 5.01 -9.07
C VAL A 2 -8.32 3.79 -9.48
N CYS A 3 -7.84 3.06 -10.48
CA CYS A 3 -8.37 1.76 -10.85
C CYS A 3 -8.17 0.77 -9.69
N ARG A 4 -9.26 0.18 -9.17
CA ARG A 4 -9.17 -0.78 -8.06
C ARG A 4 -8.37 -2.05 -8.38
N ALA A 5 -8.20 -2.39 -9.67
CA ALA A 5 -7.47 -3.59 -10.09
C ALA A 5 -5.97 -3.35 -10.32
N CYS A 6 -5.60 -2.20 -10.91
CA CYS A 6 -4.23 -1.95 -11.36
C CYS A 6 -3.66 -0.60 -10.91
N PHE A 7 -4.36 0.12 -10.03
CA PHE A 7 -3.93 1.38 -9.41
C PHE A 7 -3.57 2.53 -10.35
N ILE A 8 -3.80 2.42 -11.66
CA ILE A 8 -3.64 3.57 -12.56
C ILE A 8 -4.68 4.65 -12.23
N PRO A 9 -4.35 5.94 -12.35
CA PRO A 9 -5.33 7.01 -12.19
C PRO A 9 -6.47 6.93 -13.19
N LEU A 10 -7.59 7.50 -12.79
CA LEU A 10 -8.79 7.63 -13.62
C LEU A 10 -9.19 9.09 -13.78
N GLY A 11 -9.99 9.39 -14.79
CA GLY A 11 -10.60 10.69 -15.00
C GLY A 11 -9.59 11.80 -15.26
N THR A 12 -9.89 12.97 -14.71
CA THR A 12 -9.20 14.23 -15.00
C THR A 12 -8.55 14.81 -13.75
N LEU A 13 -7.68 15.80 -13.93
CA LEU A 13 -7.00 16.45 -12.84
C LEU A 13 -7.99 17.05 -11.83
N VAL A 14 -9.09 17.61 -12.33
CA VAL A 14 -10.21 18.11 -11.52
C VAL A 14 -10.76 17.02 -10.62
N SER A 15 -11.07 15.85 -11.18
CA SER A 15 -11.61 14.73 -10.39
C SER A 15 -10.60 14.19 -9.36
N GLN A 16 -9.30 14.21 -9.68
CA GLN A 16 -8.24 13.78 -8.76
C GLN A 16 -8.09 14.76 -7.60
N LEU A 17 -8.02 16.06 -7.88
CA LEU A 17 -7.93 17.10 -6.85
C LEU A 17 -9.19 17.09 -5.97
N SER A 18 -10.37 16.98 -6.57
CA SER A 18 -11.63 16.89 -5.83
C SER A 18 -11.69 15.67 -4.92
N TYR A 19 -11.17 14.51 -5.38
CA TYR A 19 -11.05 13.31 -4.57
C TYR A 19 -10.11 13.51 -3.36
N LEU A 20 -9.07 14.32 -3.51
CA LEU A 20 -8.16 14.71 -2.42
C LEU A 20 -8.71 15.84 -1.54
N GLY A 21 -9.95 16.29 -1.76
CA GLY A 21 -10.54 17.44 -1.05
C GLY A 21 -9.91 18.80 -1.42
N ILE A 22 -9.13 18.86 -2.52
CA ILE A 22 -8.50 20.06 -3.02
C ILE A 22 -9.43 20.72 -4.04
N ALA A 23 -9.77 21.99 -3.80
CA ALA A 23 -10.62 22.74 -4.73
C ALA A 23 -9.96 22.83 -6.12
N PRO A 24 -10.60 22.31 -7.17
CA PRO A 24 -9.99 22.28 -8.48
C PRO A 24 -9.94 23.68 -9.10
N PRO A 25 -8.87 24.02 -9.83
CA PRO A 25 -8.78 25.26 -10.57
C PRO A 25 -9.81 25.30 -11.71
N LYS A 26 -10.46 26.45 -11.91
CA LYS A 26 -11.60 26.61 -12.85
C LYS A 26 -11.29 26.30 -14.33
N ALA A 27 -10.02 26.22 -14.72
CA ALA A 27 -9.60 26.28 -16.12
C ALA A 27 -8.92 25.02 -16.66
N VAL A 28 -8.73 23.95 -15.88
CA VAL A 28 -7.91 22.81 -16.32
C VAL A 28 -8.61 21.48 -16.11
N ASP A 29 -9.15 20.95 -17.21
CA ASP A 29 -9.69 19.59 -17.30
C ASP A 29 -8.72 18.68 -18.07
N ALA A 30 -7.49 18.58 -17.57
CA ALA A 30 -6.48 17.71 -18.17
C ALA A 30 -6.79 16.25 -17.84
N ALA A 31 -6.78 15.38 -18.85
CA ALA A 31 -6.93 13.94 -18.64
C ALA A 31 -5.71 13.39 -17.88
N VAL A 32 -5.97 12.73 -16.75
CA VAL A 32 -4.93 12.03 -15.96
C VAL A 32 -4.93 10.54 -16.33
N GLY A 33 -6.10 10.00 -16.65
CA GLY A 33 -6.29 8.63 -17.08
C GLY A 33 -7.60 8.45 -17.85
N PRO A 34 -8.00 7.19 -18.13
CA PRO A 34 -9.29 6.91 -18.75
C PRO A 34 -10.43 7.31 -17.80
N PRO A 35 -11.64 7.60 -18.31
CA PRO A 35 -12.77 8.11 -17.51
C PRO A 35 -13.23 7.17 -16.38
N GLY A 36 -12.82 5.91 -16.41
CA GLY A 36 -13.23 4.90 -15.43
C GLY A 36 -14.49 4.16 -15.86
N VAL A 37 -14.52 2.87 -15.56
CA VAL A 37 -15.66 1.96 -15.69
C VAL A 37 -16.11 1.64 -14.26
N PRO A 38 -17.35 1.96 -13.86
CA PRO A 38 -17.81 1.69 -12.51
C PRO A 38 -17.94 0.17 -12.27
N CYS A 39 -17.87 -0.23 -11.00
CA CYS A 39 -18.19 -1.59 -10.59
C CYS A 39 -19.59 -2.00 -11.07
N ALA A 40 -19.71 -3.24 -11.57
CA ALA A 40 -20.95 -3.75 -12.16
C ALA A 40 -22.12 -3.83 -11.17
N VAL A 41 -21.84 -3.89 -9.87
CA VAL A 41 -22.83 -3.94 -8.78
C VAL A 41 -22.97 -2.60 -8.05
N GLY A 42 -22.31 -1.54 -8.50
CA GLY A 42 -22.53 -0.18 -7.99
C GLY A 42 -21.96 0.12 -6.61
N CYS A 43 -20.85 -0.50 -6.20
CA CYS A 43 -20.21 -0.23 -4.90
C CYS A 43 -19.44 1.10 -4.80
N GLY A 44 -19.40 1.90 -5.87
CA GLY A 44 -18.64 3.15 -5.93
C GLY A 44 -17.18 3.01 -6.38
N GLU A 45 -16.66 1.79 -6.51
CA GLU A 45 -15.32 1.53 -7.07
C GLU A 45 -15.28 1.68 -8.60
N PHE A 46 -14.12 2.07 -9.13
CA PHE A 46 -13.90 2.29 -10.56
C PHE A 46 -12.68 1.53 -11.09
N PHE A 47 -12.72 1.23 -12.39
CA PHE A 47 -11.72 0.45 -13.11
C PHE A 47 -11.31 1.15 -14.39
N CYS A 48 -10.07 1.01 -14.85
CA CYS A 48 -9.62 1.71 -16.05
C CYS A 48 -10.22 1.15 -17.36
N THR A 49 -10.61 -0.13 -17.36
CA THR A 49 -11.20 -0.83 -18.50
C THR A 49 -12.23 -1.85 -18.01
N ALA A 50 -13.09 -2.33 -18.93
CA ALA A 50 -13.98 -3.44 -18.64
C ALA A 50 -13.21 -4.71 -18.26
N ALA A 51 -12.08 -4.99 -18.93
CA ALA A 51 -11.22 -6.12 -18.60
C ALA A 51 -10.69 -6.07 -17.15
N CYS A 52 -10.28 -4.89 -16.66
CA CYS A 52 -9.88 -4.72 -15.26
C CYS A 52 -11.03 -4.96 -14.28
N ARG A 53 -12.22 -4.46 -14.59
CA ARG A 53 -13.43 -4.68 -13.78
C ARG A 53 -13.77 -6.16 -13.72
N ASP A 54 -13.86 -6.80 -14.88
CA ASP A 54 -14.28 -8.19 -14.99
C ASP A 54 -13.26 -9.11 -14.30
N TRP A 55 -11.96 -8.87 -14.50
CA TRP A 55 -10.90 -9.56 -13.76
C TRP A 55 -11.02 -9.36 -12.26
N ALA A 56 -11.26 -8.13 -11.79
CA ALA A 56 -11.38 -7.86 -10.36
C ALA A 56 -12.60 -8.56 -9.73
N MET A 57 -13.71 -8.64 -10.48
CA MET A 57 -14.95 -9.29 -10.06
C MET A 57 -14.87 -10.82 -10.03
N GLU A 58 -13.89 -11.40 -10.72
CA GLU A 58 -13.72 -12.85 -10.83
C GLU A 58 -12.52 -13.38 -10.03
N PHE A 59 -11.37 -12.70 -10.10
CA PHE A 59 -10.08 -13.23 -9.63
C PHE A 59 -9.44 -12.44 -8.50
N SER A 60 -9.94 -11.25 -8.15
CA SER A 60 -9.37 -10.43 -7.07
C SER A 60 -10.22 -10.45 -5.82
N SER A 61 -9.66 -10.01 -4.70
CA SER A 61 -10.38 -9.84 -3.44
C SER A 61 -11.68 -9.02 -3.56
N HIS A 62 -11.80 -8.12 -4.56
CA HIS A 62 -13.04 -7.40 -4.84
C HIS A 62 -14.23 -8.34 -5.17
N ALA A 63 -13.98 -9.50 -5.75
CA ALA A 63 -14.98 -10.54 -5.99
C ALA A 63 -15.66 -11.06 -4.71
N VAL A 64 -15.03 -10.84 -3.55
CA VAL A 64 -15.53 -11.28 -2.24
C VAL A 64 -15.87 -10.08 -1.35
N LEU A 65 -15.00 -9.07 -1.31
CA LEU A 65 -15.10 -7.92 -0.40
C LEU A 65 -15.86 -6.72 -0.97
N CYS A 66 -16.45 -6.82 -2.16
CA CYS A 66 -17.26 -5.73 -2.71
C CYS A 66 -18.45 -5.42 -1.78
N CYS A 67 -18.50 -4.22 -1.20
CA CYS A 67 -19.51 -3.85 -0.20
C CYS A 67 -20.95 -3.98 -0.73
N ALA A 68 -21.19 -3.79 -2.03
CA ALA A 68 -22.50 -3.99 -2.66
C ALA A 68 -22.91 -5.47 -2.79
N ARG A 69 -21.97 -6.42 -2.60
CA ARG A 69 -22.23 -7.87 -2.60
C ARG A 69 -22.32 -8.46 -1.19
N LEU A 70 -21.77 -7.76 -0.20
CA LEU A 70 -21.84 -8.18 1.20
C LEU A 70 -23.28 -8.02 1.72
N SER A 71 -23.60 -8.73 2.80
CA SER A 71 -24.80 -8.41 3.57
C SER A 71 -24.66 -7.01 4.18
N VAL A 72 -25.77 -6.40 4.61
CA VAL A 72 -25.74 -5.10 5.30
C VAL A 72 -24.79 -5.14 6.51
N GLU A 73 -24.82 -6.24 7.27
CA GLU A 73 -23.92 -6.45 8.41
C GLU A 73 -22.46 -6.65 7.98
N GLY A 74 -22.22 -7.37 6.88
CA GLY A 74 -20.88 -7.59 6.34
C GLY A 74 -20.25 -6.30 5.81
N ALA A 75 -21.02 -5.47 5.10
CA ALA A 75 -20.56 -4.17 4.63
C ALA A 75 -20.24 -3.21 5.80
N ALA A 76 -21.10 -3.18 6.82
CA ALA A 76 -20.83 -2.41 8.03
C ALA A 76 -19.59 -2.92 8.78
N ALA A 77 -19.38 -4.25 8.81
CA ALA A 77 -18.20 -4.85 9.42
C ALA A 77 -16.90 -4.57 8.65
N LEU A 78 -16.95 -4.52 7.31
CA LEU A 78 -15.80 -4.13 6.49
C LEU A 78 -15.41 -2.68 6.76
N ASN A 79 -16.38 -1.76 6.78
CA ASN A 79 -16.13 -0.36 7.14
C ASN A 79 -15.59 -0.22 8.58
N ALA A 80 -16.10 -1.02 9.52
CA ALA A 80 -15.57 -1.04 10.89
C ALA A 80 -14.12 -1.57 10.96
N LEU A 81 -13.76 -2.55 10.14
CA LEU A 81 -12.40 -3.05 10.05
C LEU A 81 -11.45 -2.00 9.46
N GLU A 82 -11.89 -1.25 8.45
CA GLU A 82 -11.14 -0.12 7.87
C GLU A 82 -10.88 0.98 8.90
N MET A 83 -11.91 1.41 9.63
CA MET A 83 -11.75 2.40 10.70
C MET A 83 -10.83 1.90 11.82
N LEU A 84 -10.95 0.62 12.20
CA LEU A 84 -10.10 0.03 13.23
C LEU A 84 -8.64 -0.03 12.80
N ALA A 85 -8.36 -0.44 11.56
CA ALA A 85 -7.01 -0.49 11.03
C ALA A 85 -6.34 0.90 11.00
N ASP A 86 -7.10 1.95 10.70
CA ASP A 86 -6.66 3.35 10.76
C ASP A 86 -6.42 3.81 12.21
N GLU A 87 -7.37 3.54 13.12
CA GLU A 87 -7.28 3.93 14.53
C GLU A 87 -6.07 3.34 15.26
N VAL A 88 -5.71 2.09 14.95
CA VAL A 88 -4.55 1.42 15.55
C VAL A 88 -3.29 1.49 14.69
N ALA A 89 -3.32 2.17 13.54
CA ALA A 89 -2.22 2.23 12.57
C ALA A 89 -1.68 0.85 12.15
N GLN A 90 -2.58 -0.13 11.96
CA GLN A 90 -2.25 -1.52 11.60
C GLN A 90 -2.88 -1.92 10.26
N GLU A 91 -2.28 -1.52 9.15
CA GLU A 91 -2.75 -1.86 7.80
C GLU A 91 -2.80 -3.38 7.53
N ASN A 92 -1.98 -4.14 8.25
CA ASN A 92 -1.93 -5.61 8.19
C ASN A 92 -3.29 -6.26 8.51
N LEU A 93 -4.16 -5.58 9.26
CA LEU A 93 -5.53 -6.04 9.53
C LEU A 93 -6.40 -6.06 8.27
N LEU A 94 -6.23 -5.08 7.38
CA LEU A 94 -6.94 -5.07 6.08
C LEU A 94 -6.34 -6.09 5.12
N LEU A 95 -5.01 -6.23 5.12
CA LEU A 95 -4.34 -7.26 4.34
C LEU A 95 -4.85 -8.65 4.69
N LEU A 96 -5.15 -8.91 5.98
CA LEU A 96 -5.75 -10.17 6.43
C LEU A 96 -7.09 -10.47 5.75
N ALA A 97 -8.00 -9.49 5.67
CA ALA A 97 -9.27 -9.65 4.95
C ALA A 97 -9.05 -9.94 3.46
N HIS A 98 -8.12 -9.22 2.82
CA HIS A 98 -7.76 -9.44 1.41
C HIS A 98 -7.16 -10.84 1.18
N HIS A 99 -6.34 -11.34 2.10
CA HIS A 99 -5.76 -12.67 2.03
C HIS A 99 -6.84 -13.76 2.16
N ILE A 100 -7.73 -13.66 3.14
CA ILE A 100 -8.85 -14.62 3.31
C ILE A 100 -9.73 -14.62 2.05
N ALA A 101 -10.03 -13.44 1.49
CA ALA A 101 -10.76 -13.33 0.23
C ALA A 101 -10.07 -14.07 -0.93
N SER A 102 -8.74 -13.95 -1.05
CA SER A 102 -7.95 -14.71 -2.02
C SER A 102 -8.05 -16.23 -1.80
N MET A 103 -7.95 -16.68 -0.55
CA MET A 103 -8.10 -18.10 -0.20
C MET A 103 -9.49 -18.64 -0.53
N VAL A 104 -10.55 -17.86 -0.25
CA VAL A 104 -11.93 -18.20 -0.63
C VAL A 104 -12.06 -18.35 -2.15
N LEU A 105 -11.45 -17.46 -2.94
CA LEU A 105 -11.47 -17.54 -4.40
C LEU A 105 -10.75 -18.79 -4.92
N ARG A 106 -9.60 -19.15 -4.34
CA ARG A 106 -8.90 -20.40 -4.68
C ARG A 106 -9.74 -21.64 -4.35
N ARG A 107 -10.43 -21.64 -3.21
CA ARG A 107 -11.38 -22.72 -2.86
C ARG A 107 -12.55 -22.80 -3.82
N ARG A 108 -13.10 -21.67 -4.27
CA ARG A 108 -14.13 -21.61 -5.34
C ARG A 108 -13.60 -22.16 -6.68
N GLY A 109 -12.32 -21.93 -6.97
CA GLY A 109 -11.61 -22.48 -8.13
C GLY A 109 -11.30 -23.99 -8.03
N GLY A 110 -11.61 -24.64 -6.91
CA GLY A 110 -11.49 -26.09 -6.74
C GLY A 110 -10.19 -26.56 -6.09
N GLU A 111 -9.27 -25.66 -5.71
CA GLU A 111 -8.08 -26.04 -4.94
C GLU A 111 -8.46 -26.59 -3.57
N SER A 112 -7.82 -27.66 -3.07
CA SER A 112 -8.15 -28.26 -1.77
C SER A 112 -7.84 -27.33 -0.59
N LEU A 113 -8.51 -27.52 0.55
CA LEU A 113 -8.24 -26.73 1.77
C LEU A 113 -6.76 -26.86 2.20
N GLU A 114 -6.23 -28.08 2.16
CA GLU A 114 -4.82 -28.37 2.47
C GLU A 114 -3.86 -27.63 1.52
N SER A 115 -4.15 -27.60 0.22
CA SER A 115 -3.34 -26.87 -0.78
C SER A 115 -3.33 -25.36 -0.53
N VAL A 116 -4.47 -24.80 -0.12
CA VAL A 116 -4.58 -23.37 0.15
C VAL A 116 -3.85 -23.00 1.45
N LEU A 117 -4.03 -23.79 2.51
CA LEU A 117 -3.37 -23.54 3.81
C LEU A 117 -1.85 -23.77 3.76
N SER A 118 -1.38 -24.79 3.01
CA SER A 118 0.04 -25.13 2.95
C SER A 118 0.90 -24.05 2.32
N GLN A 119 0.33 -23.15 1.50
CA GLN A 119 1.07 -22.02 0.95
C GLN A 119 1.53 -21.05 2.03
N CYS A 120 0.71 -20.80 3.06
CA CYS A 120 1.09 -19.93 4.18
C CYS A 120 2.15 -20.59 5.07
N ALA A 121 2.14 -21.91 5.18
CA ALA A 121 3.10 -22.66 6.01
C ALA A 121 4.55 -22.61 5.49
N ARG A 122 4.78 -22.04 4.31
CA ARG A 122 6.12 -21.91 3.72
C ARG A 122 6.87 -20.70 4.24
N PHE A 123 6.17 -19.71 4.80
CA PHE A 123 6.79 -18.49 5.32
C PHE A 123 7.19 -18.66 6.79
N VAL A 124 8.16 -17.85 7.22
CA VAL A 124 8.46 -17.71 8.64
C VAL A 124 7.26 -17.04 9.31
N SER A 125 6.83 -17.58 10.45
CA SER A 125 5.70 -17.04 11.21
C SER A 125 5.94 -17.24 12.71
N SER A 126 5.56 -16.25 13.50
CA SER A 126 5.38 -16.34 14.95
C SER A 126 3.93 -15.99 15.31
N PRO A 127 3.39 -16.39 16.46
CA PRO A 127 2.19 -15.72 16.99
C PRO A 127 2.43 -14.21 17.09
N TRP A 128 1.45 -13.41 16.65
CA TRP A 128 1.58 -11.96 16.58
C TRP A 128 1.89 -11.33 17.94
N GLU A 129 1.25 -11.84 19.00
CA GLU A 129 1.47 -11.38 20.37
C GLU A 129 2.91 -11.61 20.89
N ASP A 130 3.67 -12.53 20.28
CA ASP A 130 5.06 -12.81 20.65
C ASP A 130 6.04 -11.84 19.97
N LEU A 131 5.55 -11.01 19.02
CA LEU A 131 6.34 -10.02 18.30
C LEU A 131 6.14 -8.59 18.84
N ALA A 132 5.28 -8.41 19.84
CA ALA A 132 5.06 -7.11 20.48
C ALA A 132 6.39 -6.62 21.09
N ASP A 133 6.84 -5.44 20.69
CA ASP A 133 8.02 -4.84 21.30
C ASP A 133 7.66 -4.32 22.70
N GLU A 134 8.30 -4.88 23.74
CA GLU A 134 8.12 -4.42 25.12
C GLU A 134 8.43 -2.93 25.29
N SER A 135 9.25 -2.35 24.40
CA SER A 135 9.62 -0.94 24.41
C SER A 135 8.48 0.00 23.98
N SER A 136 7.55 -0.48 23.15
CA SER A 136 6.43 0.29 22.60
C SER A 136 5.30 0.54 23.61
N GLY A 137 5.35 -0.13 24.77
CA GLY A 137 4.25 -0.13 25.75
C GLY A 137 3.03 -0.94 25.31
N GLU A 138 3.07 -1.58 24.13
CA GLU A 138 2.05 -2.53 23.71
C GLU A 138 2.12 -3.80 24.57
N THR A 139 0.96 -4.21 25.09
CA THR A 139 0.86 -5.43 25.88
C THR A 139 0.31 -6.56 25.02
N SER A 140 0.79 -7.78 25.24
CA SER A 140 0.24 -8.98 24.60
C SER A 140 -1.29 -9.14 24.81
N SER A 141 -1.83 -8.60 25.91
CA SER A 141 -3.28 -8.50 26.12
C SER A 141 -3.99 -7.64 25.08
N GLY A 142 -3.40 -6.50 24.69
CA GLY A 142 -3.96 -5.59 23.69
C GLY A 142 -4.10 -6.25 22.32
N HIS A 143 -3.07 -6.94 21.85
CA HIS A 143 -3.11 -7.68 20.58
C HIS A 143 -4.16 -8.79 20.58
N SER A 144 -4.32 -9.52 21.69
CA SER A 144 -5.32 -10.59 21.77
C SER A 144 -6.76 -10.05 21.77
N GLU A 145 -7.02 -8.93 22.43
CA GLU A 145 -8.34 -8.26 22.42
C GLU A 145 -8.65 -7.71 21.02
N LEU A 146 -7.69 -6.99 20.43
CA LEU A 146 -7.79 -6.46 19.08
C LEU A 146 -8.06 -7.56 18.06
N LEU A 147 -7.32 -8.66 18.11
CA LEU A 147 -7.52 -9.76 17.19
C LEU A 147 -8.90 -10.42 17.39
N SER A 148 -9.37 -10.55 18.63
CA SER A 148 -10.71 -11.10 18.90
C SER A 148 -11.80 -10.25 18.25
N GLU A 149 -11.66 -8.92 18.30
CA GLU A 149 -12.54 -7.98 17.61
C GLU A 149 -12.43 -8.12 16.08
N VAL A 150 -11.22 -8.21 15.54
CA VAL A 150 -10.97 -8.45 14.11
C VAL A 150 -11.63 -9.75 13.65
N VAL A 151 -11.48 -10.86 14.37
CA VAL A 151 -12.16 -12.14 14.03
C VAL A 151 -13.67 -11.97 14.02
N ARG A 152 -14.23 -11.22 14.98
CA ARG A 152 -15.68 -10.93 15.03
C ARG A 152 -16.13 -10.16 13.79
N LEU A 153 -15.34 -9.19 13.32
CA LEU A 153 -15.63 -8.43 12.10
C LEU A 153 -15.50 -9.30 10.86
N LEU A 154 -14.40 -10.07 10.73
CA LEU A 154 -14.17 -10.98 9.61
C LEU A 154 -15.30 -12.02 9.47
N ARG A 155 -15.78 -12.61 10.57
CA ARG A 155 -16.94 -13.54 10.53
C ARG A 155 -18.20 -12.89 9.94
N LYS A 156 -18.44 -11.61 10.21
CA LYS A 156 -19.58 -10.87 9.61
C LYS A 156 -19.34 -10.59 8.13
N ILE A 157 -18.13 -10.17 7.76
CA ILE A 157 -17.73 -9.92 6.37
C ILE A 157 -17.93 -11.19 5.52
N PHE A 158 -17.46 -12.33 6.03
CA PHE A 158 -17.47 -13.60 5.31
C PHE A 158 -18.67 -14.51 5.64
N ALA A 159 -19.73 -14.00 6.27
CA ALA A 159 -20.87 -14.82 6.72
C ALA A 159 -21.56 -15.61 5.58
N ASN A 160 -21.50 -15.10 4.34
CA ASN A 160 -22.09 -15.74 3.16
C ASN A 160 -21.09 -16.62 2.39
N GLU A 161 -19.86 -16.77 2.88
CA GLU A 161 -18.79 -17.52 2.22
C GLU A 161 -18.61 -18.89 2.87
N THR A 162 -19.08 -19.94 2.18
CA THR A 162 -19.07 -21.32 2.70
C THR A 162 -17.70 -21.86 3.05
N PHE A 163 -16.63 -21.34 2.42
CA PHE A 163 -15.26 -21.79 2.66
C PHE A 163 -14.54 -20.97 3.74
N ALA A 164 -15.09 -19.85 4.19
CA ALA A 164 -14.34 -18.90 5.00
C ALA A 164 -14.09 -19.37 6.43
N GLU A 165 -15.00 -20.13 7.05
CA GLU A 165 -14.86 -20.51 8.47
C GLU A 165 -13.56 -21.27 8.75
N SER A 166 -13.05 -22.05 7.79
CA SER A 166 -11.76 -22.75 7.91
C SER A 166 -10.54 -21.80 7.98
N PHE A 167 -10.71 -20.53 7.64
CA PHE A 167 -9.70 -19.48 7.66
C PHE A 167 -9.92 -18.46 8.78
N LEU A 168 -10.95 -18.64 9.61
CA LEU A 168 -11.30 -17.73 10.71
C LEU A 168 -10.93 -18.30 12.08
N ASP A 169 -10.05 -19.32 12.10
CA ASP A 169 -9.46 -19.84 13.32
C ASP A 169 -8.52 -18.80 13.94
N LEU A 170 -8.73 -18.51 15.22
CA LEU A 170 -7.98 -17.48 15.94
C LEU A 170 -6.47 -17.80 15.97
N GLY A 171 -6.11 -19.06 16.24
CA GLY A 171 -4.71 -19.48 16.32
C GLY A 171 -3.99 -19.39 14.96
N TRP A 172 -4.72 -19.65 13.87
CA TRP A 172 -4.21 -19.45 12.52
C TRP A 172 -4.03 -17.96 12.19
N LEU A 173 -5.04 -17.11 12.46
CA LEU A 173 -4.96 -15.67 12.19
C LEU A 173 -3.82 -14.99 12.95
N ARG A 174 -3.55 -15.39 14.20
CA ARG A 174 -2.37 -14.93 14.97
C ARG A 174 -1.07 -15.17 14.22
N ARG A 175 -0.90 -16.36 13.67
CA ARG A 175 0.31 -16.72 12.91
C ARG A 175 0.40 -15.99 11.58
N ILE A 176 -0.73 -15.69 10.93
CA ILE A 176 -0.73 -14.93 9.68
C ILE A 176 -0.34 -13.46 9.94
N LEU A 177 -0.85 -12.85 11.00
CA LEU A 177 -0.43 -11.50 11.38
C LEU A 177 1.05 -11.47 11.80
N GLY A 178 1.52 -12.41 12.60
CA GLY A 178 2.94 -12.46 12.91
C GLY A 178 3.83 -12.81 11.71
N MET A 179 3.32 -13.56 10.73
CA MET A 179 3.99 -13.74 9.43
C MET A 179 4.11 -12.39 8.72
N TYR A 180 3.04 -11.58 8.66
CA TYR A 180 3.07 -10.25 8.06
C TYR A 180 4.12 -9.35 8.69
N GLU A 181 4.22 -9.28 10.01
CA GLU A 181 5.26 -8.50 10.68
C GLU A 181 6.69 -8.94 10.29
N LEU A 182 6.89 -10.23 10.02
CA LEU A 182 8.22 -10.77 9.72
C LEU A 182 8.60 -10.72 8.24
N VAL A 183 7.63 -10.80 7.33
CA VAL A 183 7.89 -11.03 5.89
C VAL A 183 7.20 -10.05 4.94
N ASN A 184 6.29 -9.20 5.43
CA ASN A 184 5.65 -8.25 4.53
C ASN A 184 6.64 -7.24 4.00
N MET A 185 6.29 -6.73 2.83
CA MET A 185 7.04 -5.67 2.20
C MET A 185 6.23 -4.39 2.16
N SER A 186 6.91 -3.30 2.47
CA SER A 186 6.47 -1.98 2.07
C SER A 186 6.56 -1.86 0.54
N ILE A 187 5.41 -1.64 -0.07
CA ILE A 187 5.29 -1.18 -1.45
C ILE A 187 5.38 0.33 -1.40
N SER A 188 6.24 0.91 -2.25
CA SER A 188 6.24 2.34 -2.51
C SER A 188 6.13 2.55 -4.02
N ILE A 189 5.06 3.21 -4.45
CA ILE A 189 4.85 3.58 -5.85
C ILE A 189 4.80 5.09 -5.98
N ALA A 190 5.53 5.63 -6.96
CA ALA A 190 5.49 7.06 -7.24
C ALA A 190 4.04 7.50 -7.47
N HIS A 191 3.63 8.60 -6.80
CA HIS A 191 2.27 9.09 -6.94
C HIS A 191 1.97 9.33 -8.42
N PRO A 192 0.83 8.84 -8.94
CA PRO A 192 0.61 8.92 -10.38
C PRO A 192 0.48 10.34 -10.95
N LEU A 193 0.23 11.34 -10.10
CA LEU A 193 0.25 12.75 -10.49
C LEU A 193 1.67 13.33 -10.61
N ASN A 194 2.70 12.63 -10.11
CA ASN A 194 4.10 13.03 -10.23
C ASN A 194 4.69 12.83 -11.63
N LYS A 195 3.87 12.48 -12.63
CA LYS A 195 4.34 12.43 -14.02
C LYS A 195 4.80 13.83 -14.43
N GLU A 196 5.98 13.95 -15.02
CA GLU A 196 6.59 15.23 -15.40
C GLU A 196 5.62 16.17 -16.15
N SER A 197 4.85 15.62 -17.09
CA SER A 197 3.82 16.38 -17.82
C SER A 197 2.68 16.92 -16.95
N LEU A 198 2.25 16.17 -15.94
CA LEU A 198 1.21 16.59 -15.00
C LEU A 198 1.78 17.53 -13.93
N ASN A 199 3.00 17.30 -13.46
CA ASN A 199 3.68 18.21 -12.55
C ASN A 199 3.81 19.60 -13.17
N LYS A 200 4.25 19.69 -14.42
CA LYS A 200 4.31 20.99 -15.11
C LYS A 200 2.95 21.69 -15.16
N GLN A 201 1.88 20.96 -15.49
CA GLN A 201 0.53 21.52 -15.50
C GLN A 201 0.07 21.94 -14.10
N LEU A 202 0.40 21.17 -13.06
CA LEU A 202 0.11 21.52 -11.68
C LEU A 202 0.88 22.78 -11.26
N SER A 203 2.16 22.90 -11.59
CA SER A 203 2.95 24.10 -11.35
C SER A 203 2.33 25.32 -12.02
N ASP A 204 1.86 25.20 -13.27
CA ASP A 204 1.27 26.31 -14.02
C ASP A 204 -0.08 26.79 -13.45
N VAL A 205 -0.81 25.89 -12.77
CA VAL A 205 -2.23 26.11 -12.45
C VAL A 205 -2.46 26.32 -10.95
N LEU A 206 -1.68 25.65 -10.10
CA LEU A 206 -1.78 25.83 -8.66
C LEU A 206 -1.12 27.15 -8.23
N PRO A 207 -1.80 27.99 -7.43
CA PRO A 207 -1.18 29.14 -6.80
C PRO A 207 0.05 28.73 -5.99
N ALA A 208 1.07 29.61 -5.92
CA ALA A 208 2.31 29.34 -5.20
C ALA A 208 2.07 28.90 -3.74
N ASP A 209 1.10 29.51 -3.06
CA ASP A 209 0.73 29.14 -1.69
C ASP A 209 0.14 27.72 -1.59
N SER A 210 -0.67 27.30 -2.57
CA SER A 210 -1.20 25.94 -2.64
C SER A 210 -0.09 24.92 -2.89
N ARG A 211 0.89 25.25 -3.76
CA ARG A 211 2.07 24.41 -4.01
C ARG A 211 2.92 24.26 -2.75
N ARG A 212 3.17 25.36 -2.03
CA ARG A 212 3.90 25.34 -0.76
C ARG A 212 3.21 24.47 0.28
N ARG A 213 1.90 24.66 0.49
CA ARG A 213 1.10 23.85 1.42
C ARG A 213 1.11 22.37 1.07
N LEU A 214 1.01 22.05 -0.22
CA LEU A 214 1.07 20.67 -0.69
C LEU A 214 2.46 20.08 -0.39
N ALA A 215 3.54 20.77 -0.75
CA ALA A 215 4.90 20.33 -0.48
C ALA A 215 5.22 20.21 1.02
N GLU A 216 4.69 21.08 1.87
CA GLU A 216 4.79 20.97 3.33
C GLU A 216 4.02 19.76 3.87
N SER A 217 2.82 19.49 3.34
CA SER A 217 2.03 18.31 3.71
C SER A 217 2.75 17.02 3.33
N GLN A 218 3.38 16.96 2.15
CA GLN A 218 4.11 15.75 1.74
C GLN A 218 5.37 15.53 2.56
N ARG A 219 6.14 16.59 2.86
CA ARG A 219 7.33 16.48 3.71
C ARG A 219 7.02 15.99 5.12
N ARG A 220 5.85 16.32 5.66
CA ARG A 220 5.43 15.78 6.96
C ARG A 220 5.21 14.28 6.91
N VAL A 221 4.59 13.77 5.84
CA VAL A 221 4.40 12.32 5.65
C VAL A 221 5.73 11.61 5.47
N GLU A 222 6.64 12.16 4.67
CA GLU A 222 7.96 11.55 4.44
C GLU A 222 8.87 11.55 5.68
N ASN A 223 8.74 12.55 6.56
CA ASN A 223 9.55 12.65 7.78
C ASN A 223 8.96 11.85 8.96
N ASP A 224 7.67 11.55 8.98
CA ASP A 224 7.05 10.70 10.03
C ASP A 224 7.55 9.25 9.95
N ASP A 225 7.95 8.79 8.76
CA ASP A 225 8.49 7.43 8.54
C ASP A 225 9.98 7.30 8.89
N SER A 226 10.67 8.40 9.18
CA SER A 226 12.07 8.38 9.62
C SER A 226 12.16 8.45 11.14
N ASP A 227 11.89 7.33 11.81
CA ASP A 227 12.27 7.08 13.21
C ASP A 227 13.81 6.98 13.36
N ASP A 228 14.55 7.94 12.79
CA ASP A 228 15.98 8.09 13.04
C ASP A 228 16.15 8.84 14.37
N GLU A 229 15.88 8.15 15.49
CA GLU A 229 16.24 8.59 16.86
C GLU A 229 17.78 8.59 17.08
N GLY A 230 18.56 9.04 16.10
CA GLY A 230 19.98 8.73 16.03
C GLY A 230 20.94 9.83 15.58
N SER A 231 20.48 11.03 15.19
CA SER A 231 21.40 12.11 14.80
C SER A 231 21.11 13.46 15.46
N GLU A 232 21.23 13.49 16.78
CA GLU A 232 21.71 14.70 17.48
C GLU A 232 23.19 14.93 17.11
N LEU A 233 23.45 15.33 15.85
CA LEU A 233 24.66 16.09 15.57
C LEU A 233 24.41 17.49 16.10
N GLU A 234 24.82 17.69 17.36
CA GLU A 234 25.05 18.99 17.96
C GLU A 234 25.86 19.82 16.96
N ASN A 235 25.19 20.73 16.25
CA ASN A 235 25.87 21.79 15.53
C ASN A 235 26.50 22.68 16.60
N GLU A 236 27.77 22.43 16.90
CA GLU A 236 28.63 23.37 17.62
C GLU A 236 28.52 24.73 16.92
N VAL A 237 27.97 25.68 17.66
CA VAL A 237 27.81 27.07 17.24
C VAL A 237 29.20 27.68 17.18
N GLU A 238 29.81 27.65 16.00
CA GLU A 238 30.96 28.51 15.72
C GLU A 238 30.49 29.98 15.66
N ASP A 239 31.09 30.74 16.57
CA ASP A 239 31.01 32.18 16.82
C ASP A 239 30.98 33.05 15.52
N PRO A 240 29.98 33.91 15.30
CA PRO A 240 29.89 34.73 14.10
C PRO A 240 30.75 35.98 14.24
N GLY A 241 31.92 35.96 13.59
CA GLY A 241 32.66 37.18 13.27
C GLY A 241 31.82 38.14 12.42
N GLU A 242 31.70 39.38 12.88
CA GLU A 242 31.02 40.50 12.20
C GLU A 242 31.56 40.71 10.78
N GLY A 243 30.76 40.33 9.79
CA GLY A 243 30.98 40.60 8.38
C GLY A 243 29.65 40.85 7.69
N THR A 244 29.31 42.13 7.53
CA THR A 244 28.15 42.60 6.77
C THR A 244 28.34 42.27 5.28
N GLU A 245 27.76 41.19 4.81
CA GLU A 245 27.40 41.03 3.39
C GLU A 245 25.96 40.54 3.29
N GLU A 246 25.16 41.27 2.52
CA GLU A 246 23.79 40.93 2.15
C GLU A 246 23.77 39.60 1.36
N GLY A 247 23.77 38.50 2.10
CA GLY A 247 23.61 37.15 1.59
C GLY A 247 22.21 37.02 1.01
N LYS A 248 22.07 37.23 -0.31
CA LYS A 248 21.03 36.61 -1.12
C LYS A 248 21.02 35.12 -0.75
N LEU A 249 20.04 34.70 0.05
CA LEU A 249 19.63 33.32 0.18
C LEU A 249 19.54 32.79 -1.24
N LYS A 250 20.52 31.96 -1.61
CA LYS A 250 20.45 31.17 -2.83
C LYS A 250 19.23 30.31 -2.65
N ASP A 251 18.17 30.71 -3.32
CA ASP A 251 16.99 29.93 -3.61
C ASP A 251 17.51 28.64 -4.24
N THR A 252 17.73 27.62 -3.41
CA THR A 252 18.23 26.32 -3.83
C THR A 252 17.13 25.70 -4.65
N SER A 253 17.18 25.98 -5.95
CA SER A 253 16.68 25.18 -7.06
C SER A 253 15.66 24.11 -6.65
N PHE A 254 14.38 24.49 -6.70
CA PHE A 254 13.20 23.62 -6.75
C PHE A 254 13.20 22.72 -8.03
N GLU A 255 14.35 22.15 -8.41
CA GLU A 255 14.53 21.48 -9.71
C GLU A 255 13.94 20.07 -9.78
N SER A 256 13.17 19.66 -8.78
CA SER A 256 12.28 18.52 -8.87
C SER A 256 11.09 18.74 -7.93
N GLU A 257 10.12 19.56 -8.34
CA GLU A 257 8.84 19.73 -7.62
C GLU A 257 8.03 18.41 -7.69
N VAL A 258 8.39 17.44 -6.84
CA VAL A 258 7.53 16.31 -6.52
C VAL A 258 6.40 16.86 -5.67
N PHE A 259 5.19 16.87 -6.21
CA PHE A 259 4.03 17.45 -5.52
C PHE A 259 3.35 16.50 -4.54
N PHE A 260 3.53 15.19 -4.72
CA PHE A 260 2.85 14.18 -3.93
C PHE A 260 3.86 13.14 -3.45
N ALA A 261 3.78 12.72 -2.19
CA ALA A 261 4.56 11.61 -1.67
C ALA A 261 4.16 10.34 -2.41
N SER A 262 5.09 9.38 -2.48
CA SER A 262 4.78 8.06 -3.01
C SER A 262 3.61 7.44 -2.25
N VAL A 263 2.79 6.66 -2.94
CA VAL A 263 1.77 5.85 -2.29
C VAL A 263 2.49 4.67 -1.66
N VAL A 264 2.46 4.61 -0.34
CA VAL A 264 2.99 3.51 0.45
C VAL A 264 1.86 2.54 0.79
N GLY A 265 2.18 1.28 0.96
CA GLY A 265 1.27 0.29 1.52
C GLY A 265 1.96 -1.04 1.76
N THR A 266 1.27 -1.97 2.39
CA THR A 266 1.80 -3.31 2.68
C THR A 266 1.33 -4.38 1.71
N SER A 267 2.19 -5.36 1.41
CA SER A 267 1.79 -6.56 0.66
C SER A 267 2.64 -7.77 1.00
N LEU A 268 1.98 -8.93 0.97
CA LEU A 268 2.65 -10.23 0.92
C LEU A 268 2.90 -10.63 -0.53
N CYS A 269 4.16 -10.64 -0.95
CA CYS A 269 4.57 -11.13 -2.27
C CYS A 269 5.45 -12.36 -2.13
N GLU A 270 4.92 -13.55 -2.45
CA GLU A 270 5.63 -14.82 -2.25
C GLU A 270 7.04 -14.82 -2.85
N ALA A 271 7.18 -14.38 -4.11
CA ALA A 271 8.46 -14.38 -4.81
C ALA A 271 9.53 -13.53 -4.09
N VAL A 272 9.09 -12.49 -3.39
CA VAL A 272 10.00 -11.54 -2.74
C VAL A 272 10.23 -11.88 -1.28
N ALA A 273 9.21 -12.40 -0.58
CA ALA A 273 9.33 -12.87 0.80
C ALA A 273 10.35 -14.01 0.98
N PHE A 274 10.73 -14.70 -0.10
CA PHE A 274 11.82 -15.70 -0.10
C PHE A 274 13.18 -15.17 -0.55
N THR A 275 13.31 -13.88 -0.84
CA THR A 275 14.56 -13.28 -1.33
C THR A 275 15.35 -12.69 -0.17
N ASN A 276 16.52 -13.25 0.14
CA ASN A 276 17.34 -12.81 1.26
C ASN A 276 17.97 -11.43 1.06
N HIS A 277 18.35 -10.79 2.17
CA HIS A 277 19.08 -9.53 2.18
C HIS A 277 20.53 -9.68 1.70
N SER A 278 21.03 -8.70 0.97
CA SER A 278 22.46 -8.48 0.76
C SER A 278 22.76 -6.99 0.57
N CYS A 279 23.84 -6.50 1.20
CA CYS A 279 24.35 -5.14 0.95
C CYS A 279 24.88 -4.95 -0.49
N LEU A 280 25.15 -6.05 -1.21
CA LEU A 280 25.53 -6.06 -2.62
C LEU A 280 24.56 -6.94 -3.42
N PRO A 281 23.28 -6.52 -3.51
CA PRO A 281 22.23 -7.38 -4.03
C PRO A 281 22.40 -7.62 -5.53
N ASN A 282 22.02 -8.81 -5.97
CA ASN A 282 22.04 -9.16 -7.39
C ASN A 282 20.67 -9.01 -8.07
N CYS A 283 19.64 -8.67 -7.30
CA CYS A 283 18.29 -8.40 -7.75
C CYS A 283 17.78 -7.06 -7.16
N ARG A 284 16.86 -6.40 -7.88
CA ARG A 284 16.06 -5.29 -7.37
C ARG A 284 14.58 -5.60 -7.55
N ILE A 285 13.76 -5.07 -6.66
CA ILE A 285 12.30 -5.20 -6.74
C ILE A 285 11.73 -3.97 -7.43
N GLU A 286 10.90 -4.20 -8.43
CA GLU A 286 10.18 -3.15 -9.15
C GLU A 286 8.68 -3.39 -9.13
N PHE A 287 7.95 -2.28 -9.19
CA PHE A 287 6.50 -2.26 -9.22
C PHE A 287 6.03 -1.70 -10.57
N ALA A 288 5.17 -2.44 -11.27
CA ALA A 288 4.57 -1.91 -12.49
C ALA A 288 3.10 -2.27 -12.61
N THR A 289 2.37 -1.39 -13.28
CA THR A 289 0.95 -1.57 -13.57
C THR A 289 0.82 -2.04 -15.03
N SER A 290 0.11 -3.15 -15.25
CA SER A 290 -0.26 -3.57 -16.60
C SER A 290 -1.74 -3.37 -16.83
N THR A 291 -2.09 -2.64 -17.88
CA THR A 291 -3.48 -2.47 -18.35
C THR A 291 -3.82 -3.41 -19.51
N SER A 292 -2.82 -4.13 -20.03
CA SER A 292 -2.94 -4.98 -21.21
C SER A 292 -2.64 -6.45 -20.90
N GLY A 293 -3.23 -7.35 -21.70
CA GLY A 293 -3.11 -8.81 -21.55
C GLY A 293 -4.26 -9.46 -20.79
N SER A 294 -4.18 -10.79 -20.62
CA SER A 294 -5.21 -11.61 -19.95
C SER A 294 -5.32 -11.35 -18.44
N HIS A 295 -4.28 -10.76 -17.84
CA HIS A 295 -4.19 -10.48 -16.41
C HIS A 295 -3.73 -9.04 -16.19
N PRO A 296 -4.62 -8.04 -16.37
CA PRO A 296 -4.31 -6.68 -16.00
C PRO A 296 -4.19 -6.60 -14.47
N GLY A 297 -3.35 -5.70 -13.98
CA GLY A 297 -3.14 -5.59 -12.54
C GLY A 297 -1.83 -4.90 -12.16
N PHE A 298 -1.68 -4.72 -10.86
CA PHE A 298 -0.43 -4.36 -10.23
C PHE A 298 0.49 -5.59 -10.17
N ARG A 299 1.76 -5.42 -10.52
CA ARG A 299 2.74 -6.51 -10.58
C ARG A 299 4.02 -6.10 -9.88
N ILE A 300 4.62 -7.08 -9.22
CA ILE A 300 5.89 -6.98 -8.53
C ILE A 300 6.89 -7.83 -9.32
N PHE A 301 8.03 -7.25 -9.66
CA PHE A 301 9.06 -7.87 -10.48
C PHE A 301 10.37 -7.95 -9.69
N ALA A 302 11.01 -9.11 -9.73
CA ALA A 302 12.39 -9.29 -9.32
C ALA A 302 13.27 -9.16 -10.58
N LEU A 303 14.03 -8.07 -10.69
CA LEU A 303 14.91 -7.80 -11.83
C LEU A 303 16.37 -8.00 -11.45
N ALA A 304 17.03 -8.90 -12.18
CA ALA A 304 18.46 -9.13 -12.02
C ALA A 304 19.26 -7.85 -12.38
N ARG A 305 20.14 -7.41 -11.47
CA ARG A 305 21.04 -6.26 -11.67
C ARG A 305 22.32 -6.64 -12.42
N ARG A 306 22.59 -7.94 -12.54
CA ARG A 306 23.74 -8.55 -13.22
C ARG A 306 23.37 -9.94 -13.73
N PRO A 307 24.14 -10.53 -14.67
CA PRO A 307 23.95 -11.93 -15.04
C PRO A 307 23.99 -12.85 -13.81
N LEU A 308 23.06 -13.80 -13.77
CA LEU A 308 22.97 -14.85 -12.76
C LEU A 308 23.26 -16.21 -13.41
N MET A 309 23.97 -17.07 -12.70
CA MET A 309 24.24 -18.44 -13.12
C MET A 309 23.29 -19.42 -12.39
N PRO A 310 22.97 -20.59 -12.98
CA PRO A 310 22.22 -21.61 -12.27
C PRO A 310 22.90 -21.99 -10.94
N GLY A 311 22.15 -21.92 -9.84
CA GLY A 311 22.65 -22.15 -8.48
C GLY A 311 23.02 -20.88 -7.72
N ASP A 312 23.06 -19.71 -8.38
CA ASP A 312 23.19 -18.44 -7.67
C ASP A 312 21.98 -18.20 -6.77
N GLU A 313 22.23 -17.79 -5.53
CA GLU A 313 21.19 -17.28 -4.64
C GLU A 313 20.75 -15.89 -5.13
N VAL A 314 19.43 -15.67 -5.21
CA VAL A 314 18.86 -14.36 -5.55
C VAL A 314 18.76 -13.53 -4.27
N THR A 315 19.32 -12.33 -4.27
CA THR A 315 19.37 -11.43 -3.11
C THR A 315 18.91 -10.02 -3.45
N MET A 316 18.22 -9.37 -2.52
CA MET A 316 17.76 -7.98 -2.61
C MET A 316 18.30 -7.13 -1.44
N THR A 317 18.21 -5.81 -1.53
CA THR A 317 18.44 -4.96 -0.35
C THR A 317 17.13 -4.75 0.40
N TYR A 318 17.18 -4.79 1.72
CA TYR A 318 16.02 -4.53 2.60
C TYR A 318 16.02 -3.06 3.04
N VAL A 319 17.20 -2.45 3.03
CA VAL A 319 17.41 -1.05 3.38
C VAL A 319 17.70 -0.25 2.11
N PRO A 320 17.27 1.02 2.03
CA PRO A 320 17.75 1.94 1.01
C PRO A 320 19.29 1.97 1.01
N SER A 321 19.90 1.92 -0.17
CA SER A 321 21.34 2.13 -0.28
C SER A 321 21.64 3.60 0.02
N VAL A 322 22.36 3.85 1.12
CA VAL A 322 22.95 5.16 1.47
C VAL A 322 23.99 5.54 0.43
#